data_AF-A0AAW4BIN2-F1
#
_entry.id   AF-A0AAW4BIN2-F1
#
_cell.length_a   1.000
_cell.length_b   1.000
_cell.length_c   1.000
_cell.angle_alpha   90.00
_cell.angle_beta   90.00
_cell.angle_gamma   90.00
#
_symmetry.space_group_name_H-M   'P 1'
#
loop_
_entity.id
_entity.type
_entity.pdbx_description
1 polymer ?
#
loop_
_entity_poly.entity_id
_entity_poly.type
_entity_poly.pdbx_seq_one_letter_code
_entity_poly.pdbx_strand_id
1 'polypeptide(L)'
;GSFDSIAGSVDVSEQLNERWNLFLSASQDNSDNYREHNKRETGALLGRLNYEQDKTEFFVEASYYDNNREYVGSLTEEQYKQDPTQAGSTNPTDYSHEITKALRTGYKRHISGSWIVGTDVIYDNTSGSG
;
A
#
# COMPACT_ATOMS: atom_id res chain seq x y z
N GLY A 1 -5.99 -18.98 -3.06
CA GLY A 1 -4.70 -19.54 -2.61
C GLY A 1 -4.93 -20.41 -1.38
N SER A 2 -3.88 -20.86 -0.70
CA SER A 2 -4.04 -21.47 0.63
C SER A 2 -4.65 -20.45 1.62
N PHE A 3 -5.31 -20.91 2.68
CA PHE A 3 -5.87 -20.06 3.74
C PHE A 3 -6.86 -18.99 3.22
N ASP A 4 -7.71 -19.40 2.28
CA ASP A 4 -8.70 -18.55 1.59
C ASP A 4 -8.12 -17.23 1.05
N SER A 5 -6.83 -17.25 0.70
CA SER A 5 -6.13 -16.05 0.25
C SER A 5 -6.54 -15.68 -1.16
N ILE A 6 -6.89 -14.41 -1.36
CA ILE A 6 -7.16 -13.81 -2.67
C ILE A 6 -6.34 -12.54 -2.81
N ALA A 7 -5.57 -12.47 -3.90
CA ALA A 7 -4.81 -11.29 -4.25
C ALA A 7 -5.03 -10.97 -5.72
N GLY A 8 -5.16 -9.69 -6.04
CA GLY A 8 -5.32 -9.21 -7.39
C GLY A 8 -4.92 -7.75 -7.50
N SER A 9 -4.39 -7.38 -8.66
CA SER A 9 -4.10 -6.00 -9.01
C SER A 9 -4.48 -5.73 -10.45
N VAL A 10 -4.78 -4.47 -10.73
CA VAL A 10 -5.00 -3.94 -12.07
C VAL A 10 -4.25 -2.62 -12.16
N ASP A 11 -3.45 -2.50 -13.22
CA ASP A 11 -2.69 -1.31 -13.53
C ASP A 11 -3.03 -0.85 -14.95
N VAL A 12 -3.31 0.44 -15.11
CA VAL A 12 -3.63 1.07 -16.39
C VAL A 12 -2.69 2.26 -16.57
N SER A 13 -2.01 2.31 -17.72
CA SER A 13 -1.20 3.45 -18.12
C SER A 13 -1.62 3.90 -19.51
N GLU A 14 -1.88 5.20 -19.67
CA GLU A 14 -2.37 5.78 -20.91
C GLU A 14 -1.61 7.07 -21.24
N GLN A 15 -1.07 7.15 -22.46
CA GLN A 15 -0.56 8.39 -22.99
C GLN A 15 -1.75 9.24 -23.48
N LEU A 16 -2.05 10.32 -22.78
CA LEU A 16 -3.17 11.20 -23.12
C LEU A 16 -2.85 12.09 -24.33
N ASN A 17 -1.59 12.51 -24.45
CA ASN A 17 -1.02 13.25 -25.59
C ASN A 17 0.52 13.26 -25.47
N GLU A 18 1.23 13.96 -26.34
CA GLU A 18 2.72 14.04 -26.34
C GLU A 18 3.36 14.45 -25.01
N ARG A 19 2.62 15.10 -24.10
CA ARG A 19 3.15 15.65 -22.84
C ARG A 19 2.56 15.01 -21.59
N TRP A 20 1.38 14.41 -21.68
CA TRP A 20 0.65 13.93 -20.51
C TRP A 20 0.47 12.42 -20.53
N ASN A 21 0.75 11.78 -19.40
CA ASN A 21 0.53 10.36 -19.16
C ASN A 21 -0.27 10.16 -17.86
N LEU A 22 -1.29 9.32 -17.91
CA LEU A 22 -2.09 8.92 -16.76
C LEU A 22 -1.73 7.50 -16.35
N PHE A 23 -1.52 7.28 -15.05
CA PHE A 23 -1.37 5.96 -14.44
C PHE A 23 -2.41 5.76 -13.35
N LEU A 24 -3.11 4.63 -13.37
CA LEU A 24 -4.06 4.20 -12.35
C LEU A 24 -3.68 2.80 -11.89
N SER A 25 -3.73 2.55 -10.59
CA SER A 25 -3.49 1.24 -9.99
C SER A 25 -4.53 0.95 -8.92
N ALA A 26 -5.01 -0.29 -8.88
CA ALA A 26 -5.86 -0.81 -7.84
C ALA A 26 -5.38 -2.20 -7.45
N SER A 27 -5.32 -2.50 -6.15
CA SER A 27 -4.99 -3.83 -5.65
C SER A 27 -5.75 -4.18 -4.39
N GLN A 28 -5.99 -5.47 -4.22
CA GLN A 28 -6.56 -6.07 -3.01
C GLN A 28 -5.80 -7.37 -2.71
N ASP A 29 -5.43 -7.55 -1.45
CA ASP A 29 -4.80 -8.77 -0.94
C ASP A 29 -5.41 -9.13 0.43
N ASN A 30 -6.18 -10.21 0.44
CA ASN A 30 -6.86 -10.74 1.62
C ASN A 30 -6.37 -12.16 1.91
N SER A 31 -6.26 -12.50 3.18
CA SER A 31 -5.91 -13.85 3.64
C SER A 31 -6.39 -14.07 5.06
N ASP A 32 -6.94 -15.25 5.35
CA ASP A 32 -7.24 -15.66 6.72
C ASP A 32 -5.96 -16.12 7.46
N ASN A 33 -4.86 -16.33 6.72
CA ASN A 33 -3.57 -16.82 7.20
C ASN A 33 -3.63 -18.21 7.87
N TYR A 34 -2.45 -18.71 8.26
CA TYR A 34 -2.29 -20.07 8.80
C TYR A 34 -2.86 -20.26 10.22
N ARG A 35 -2.80 -19.21 11.06
CA ARG A 35 -3.22 -19.26 12.47
C ARG A 35 -4.55 -18.55 12.64
N GLU A 36 -5.34 -19.00 13.61
CA GLU A 36 -6.55 -18.31 14.06
C GLU A 36 -6.24 -16.86 14.46
N HIS A 37 -7.21 -15.93 14.28
CA HIS A 37 -7.07 -14.52 14.64
C HIS A 37 -5.82 -13.84 14.02
N ASN A 38 -5.53 -14.16 12.76
CA ASN A 38 -4.40 -13.63 12.01
C ASN A 38 -4.82 -13.12 10.63
N LYS A 39 -6.11 -12.83 10.43
CA LYS A 39 -6.61 -12.37 9.14
C LYS A 39 -5.95 -11.06 8.72
N ARG A 40 -5.76 -10.87 7.42
CA ARG A 40 -5.27 -9.64 6.80
C ARG A 40 -6.16 -9.27 5.62
N GLU A 41 -6.50 -8.00 5.53
CA GLU A 41 -7.16 -7.38 4.39
C GLU A 41 -6.42 -6.09 4.03
N THR A 42 -5.79 -6.05 2.87
CA THR A 42 -5.05 -4.87 2.39
C THR A 42 -5.60 -4.44 1.03
N GLY A 43 -6.05 -3.20 0.95
CA GLY A 43 -6.49 -2.55 -0.28
C GLY A 43 -5.64 -1.32 -0.60
N ALA A 44 -5.37 -1.09 -1.88
CA ALA A 44 -4.70 0.12 -2.34
C ALA A 44 -5.30 0.66 -3.63
N LEU A 45 -5.43 1.97 -3.72
CA LEU A 45 -5.77 2.71 -4.94
C LEU A 45 -4.74 3.82 -5.15
N LEU A 46 -4.30 4.00 -6.38
CA LEU A 46 -3.37 5.05 -6.76
C LEU A 46 -3.76 5.64 -8.11
N GLY A 47 -3.77 6.96 -8.18
CA GLY A 47 -3.87 7.69 -9.44
C GLY A 47 -2.73 8.68 -9.56
N ARG A 48 -2.09 8.72 -10.73
CA ARG A 48 -0.96 9.61 -11.00
C ARG A 48 -1.07 10.20 -12.39
N LEU A 49 -0.93 11.52 -12.46
CA LEU A 49 -0.83 12.25 -13.70
C LEU A 49 0.61 12.77 -13.84
N ASN A 50 1.26 12.40 -14.93
CA ASN A 50 2.60 12.82 -15.28
C ASN A 50 2.55 13.82 -16.43
N TYR A 51 3.42 14.81 -16.37
CA TYR A 51 3.67 15.79 -17.41
C TYR A 51 5.16 15.78 -17.76
N GLU A 52 5.47 15.74 -19.05
CA GLU A 52 6.82 15.85 -19.57
C GLU A 52 6.85 16.82 -20.76
N GLN A 53 7.77 17.78 -20.72
CA GLN A 53 8.05 18.64 -21.86
C GLN A 53 9.51 19.13 -21.84
N ASP A 54 10.21 18.92 -22.95
CA ASP A 54 11.60 19.32 -23.21
C ASP A 54 12.60 18.77 -22.18
N LYS A 55 12.75 19.49 -21.07
CA LYS A 55 13.71 19.24 -19.99
C LYS A 55 13.03 19.19 -18.63
N THR A 56 11.70 19.20 -18.61
CA THR A 56 10.89 19.35 -17.41
C THR A 56 9.96 18.16 -17.26
N GLU A 57 9.97 17.55 -16.08
CA GLU A 57 9.03 16.53 -15.66
C GLU A 57 8.27 17.05 -14.43
N PHE A 58 6.99 16.77 -14.36
CA PHE A 58 6.16 17.06 -13.20
C PHE A 58 5.16 15.93 -13.00
N PHE A 59 4.78 15.66 -11.75
CA PHE A 59 3.68 14.75 -11.48
C PHE A 59 2.85 15.19 -10.28
N VAL A 60 1.60 14.74 -10.28
CA VAL A 60 0.72 14.70 -9.10
C VAL A 60 0.22 13.29 -8.95
N GLU A 61 0.26 12.78 -7.73
CA GLU A 61 -0.15 11.44 -7.35
C GLU A 61 -1.04 11.52 -6.12
N ALA A 62 -2.17 10.83 -6.15
CA ALA A 62 -3.04 10.62 -5.02
C ALA A 62 -3.14 9.12 -4.75
N SER A 63 -2.99 8.72 -3.50
CA SER A 63 -3.08 7.32 -3.10
C SER A 63 -3.93 7.14 -1.84
N TYR A 64 -4.57 5.97 -1.77
CA TYR A 64 -5.41 5.50 -0.68
C TYR A 64 -4.98 4.08 -0.34
N TYR A 65 -4.71 3.84 0.94
CA TYR A 65 -4.36 2.51 1.47
C TYR A 65 -5.29 2.20 2.64
N ASP A 66 -5.80 0.98 2.68
CA ASP A 66 -6.67 0.47 3.74
C ASP A 66 -6.12 -0.88 4.19
N ASN A 67 -5.68 -0.94 5.44
CA ASN A 67 -5.02 -2.11 6.00
C ASN A 67 -5.74 -2.52 7.27
N ASN A 68 -6.41 -3.65 7.23
CA ASN A 68 -7.01 -4.30 8.39
C ASN A 68 -6.26 -5.60 8.69
N ARG A 69 -5.89 -5.81 9.95
CA ARG A 69 -5.10 -6.97 10.35
C ARG A 69 -5.41 -7.38 11.78
N GLU A 70 -5.61 -8.68 11.98
CA GLU A 70 -5.69 -9.30 13.29
C GLU A 70 -4.28 -9.72 13.76
N TYR A 71 -4.03 -9.60 15.07
CA TYR A 71 -2.75 -9.95 15.67
C TYR A 71 -2.88 -11.16 16.57
N VAL A 72 -2.31 -12.26 16.09
CA VAL A 72 -2.41 -13.57 16.73
C VAL A 72 -1.53 -13.75 17.98
N GLY A 73 -0.56 -12.86 18.21
CA GLY A 73 0.39 -12.99 19.33
C GLY A 73 1.31 -14.22 19.25
N SER A 74 2.23 -14.34 20.22
CA SER A 74 3.15 -15.47 20.33
C SER A 74 2.53 -16.65 21.08
N LEU A 75 3.11 -17.85 20.90
CA LEU A 75 2.80 -19.05 21.69
C LEU A 75 4.01 -19.44 22.53
N THR A 76 3.74 -19.99 23.71
CA THR A 76 4.73 -20.79 24.46
C THR A 76 5.02 -22.11 23.73
N GLU A 77 6.09 -22.80 24.14
CA GLU A 77 6.45 -24.09 23.57
C GLU A 77 5.35 -25.14 23.78
N GLU A 78 4.74 -25.15 24.97
CA GLU A 78 3.63 -26.04 25.31
C GLU A 78 2.40 -25.78 24.43
N GLN A 79 2.03 -24.51 24.27
CA GLN A 79 0.90 -24.13 23.40
C GLN A 79 1.16 -24.55 21.96
N TYR A 80 2.33 -24.26 21.40
CA TYR A 80 2.67 -24.64 20.03
C TYR A 80 2.63 -26.16 19.80
N LYS A 81 3.10 -26.95 20.78
CA LYS A 81 3.05 -28.42 20.71
C LYS A 81 1.62 -28.97 20.78
N GLN A 82 0.70 -28.28 21.45
CA GLN A 82 -0.71 -28.66 21.55
C GLN A 82 -1.48 -28.30 20.28
N ASP A 83 -1.36 -27.05 19.85
CA ASP A 83 -1.95 -26.54 18.62
C ASP A 83 -1.11 -25.36 18.08
N PRO A 84 -0.39 -25.53 16.96
CA PRO A 84 0.40 -24.46 16.36
C PRO A 84 -0.46 -23.40 15.64
N THR A 85 -1.74 -23.70 15.40
CA THR A 85 -2.68 -22.80 14.70
C THR A 85 -3.46 -21.88 15.64
N GLN A 86 -3.55 -22.20 16.93
CA GLN A 86 -4.29 -21.39 17.90
C GLN A 86 -3.80 -19.94 17.97
N ALA A 87 -4.67 -19.03 18.39
CA ALA A 87 -4.28 -17.68 18.79
C ALA A 87 -3.63 -17.64 20.17
N GLY A 88 -2.74 -16.66 20.39
CA GLY A 88 -2.16 -16.39 21.70
C GLY A 88 -3.25 -15.96 22.68
N SER A 89 -3.29 -16.59 23.86
CA SER A 89 -4.33 -16.36 24.87
C SER A 89 -4.40 -14.92 25.40
N THR A 90 -3.34 -14.13 25.21
CA THR A 90 -3.25 -12.73 25.65
C THR A 90 -3.78 -11.72 24.63
N ASN A 91 -4.04 -12.15 23.38
CA ASN A 91 -4.37 -11.27 22.27
C ASN A 91 -5.60 -11.80 21.49
N PRO A 92 -6.70 -12.24 22.15
CA PRO A 92 -7.79 -12.93 21.48
C PRO A 92 -8.61 -12.03 20.54
N THR A 93 -8.44 -10.71 20.64
CA THR A 93 -9.20 -9.73 19.87
C THR A 93 -8.33 -8.60 19.32
N ASP A 94 -7.00 -8.70 19.44
CA ASP A 94 -6.10 -7.62 19.05
C ASP A 94 -6.13 -7.44 17.53
N TYR A 95 -6.25 -6.20 17.08
CA TYR A 95 -6.26 -5.88 15.66
C TYR A 95 -5.65 -4.50 15.41
N SER A 96 -5.38 -4.20 14.15
CA SER A 96 -5.12 -2.86 13.66
C SER A 96 -5.96 -2.62 12.42
N HIS A 97 -6.62 -1.49 12.36
CA HIS A 97 -7.23 -0.98 11.13
C HIS A 97 -6.70 0.41 10.85
N GLU A 98 -5.93 0.56 9.76
CA GLU A 98 -5.28 1.80 9.36
C GLU A 98 -5.68 2.20 7.94
N ILE A 99 -6.11 3.45 7.80
CA ILE A 99 -6.41 4.08 6.50
C ILE A 99 -5.43 5.23 6.31
N THR A 100 -4.69 5.18 5.20
CA THR A 100 -3.73 6.22 4.81
C THR A 100 -4.18 6.87 3.51
N LYS A 101 -4.22 8.20 3.50
CA LYS A 101 -4.45 9.01 2.30
C LYS A 101 -3.22 9.87 2.06
N ALA A 102 -2.65 9.81 0.87
CA ALA A 102 -1.47 10.60 0.53
C ALA A 102 -1.65 11.36 -0.78
N LEU A 103 -1.08 12.56 -0.81
CA LEU A 103 -0.91 13.39 -2.00
C LEU A 103 0.58 13.66 -2.16
N ARG A 104 1.13 13.29 -3.31
CA ARG A 104 2.51 13.55 -3.67
C ARG A 104 2.55 14.38 -4.93
N THR A 105 3.44 15.35 -4.96
CA THR A 105 3.79 16.06 -6.18
C THR A 105 5.30 16.13 -6.30
N GLY A 106 5.80 16.07 -7.52
CA GLY A 106 7.23 16.22 -7.77
C GLY A 106 7.48 16.95 -9.05
N TYR A 107 8.65 17.58 -9.10
CA TYR A 107 9.13 18.38 -10.21
C TYR A 107 10.60 18.05 -10.45
N LYS A 108 10.98 17.84 -11.71
CA LYS A 108 12.37 17.69 -12.12
C LYS A 108 12.66 18.56 -13.33
N ARG A 109 13.88 19.09 -13.40
CA ARG A 109 14.35 19.85 -14.54
C ARG A 109 15.82 19.60 -14.85
N HIS A 110 16.11 19.33 -16.11
CA HIS A 110 17.47 19.34 -16.65
C HIS A 110 17.93 20.80 -16.81
N ILE A 111 18.89 21.21 -15.98
CA ILE A 111 19.47 22.56 -16.02
C ILE A 111 20.58 22.65 -17.07
N SER A 112 21.32 21.55 -17.27
CA SER A 112 22.32 21.42 -18.33
C SER A 112 22.32 19.99 -18.88
N GLY A 113 23.23 19.69 -19.82
CA GLY A 113 23.41 18.31 -20.31
C GLY A 113 23.90 17.32 -19.25
N SER A 114 24.35 17.80 -18.09
CA SER A 114 24.95 16.97 -17.03
C SER A 114 24.30 17.15 -15.66
N TRP A 115 23.34 18.07 -15.52
CA TRP A 115 22.74 18.40 -14.22
C TRP A 115 21.23 18.42 -14.27
N ILE A 116 20.61 17.74 -13.31
CA ILE A 116 19.17 17.70 -13.07
C ILE A 116 18.93 18.16 -11.64
N VAL A 117 17.94 19.02 -11.44
CA VAL A 117 17.42 19.38 -10.12
C VAL A 117 16.00 18.85 -10.00
N GLY A 118 15.68 18.25 -8.85
CA GLY A 118 14.34 17.77 -8.56
C GLY A 118 13.92 18.08 -7.13
N THR A 119 12.61 18.21 -6.94
CA THR A 119 11.99 18.38 -5.63
C THR A 119 10.69 17.61 -5.59
N ASP A 120 10.45 16.93 -4.48
CA ASP A 120 9.22 16.18 -4.22
C ASP A 120 8.64 16.66 -2.89
N VAL A 121 7.32 16.81 -2.84
CA VAL A 121 6.56 17.14 -1.64
C VAL A 121 5.50 16.08 -1.45
N ILE A 122 5.41 15.54 -0.24
CA ILE A 122 4.43 14.54 0.15
C ILE A 122 3.67 15.08 1.35
N TYR A 123 2.34 14.96 1.28
CA TYR A 123 1.47 15.09 2.44
C TYR A 123 0.69 13.79 2.57
N ASP A 124 0.79 13.15 3.72
CA ASP A 124 0.03 11.96 4.06
C ASP A 124 -0.66 12.15 5.40
N ASN A 125 -1.80 11.48 5.55
CA ASN A 125 -2.53 11.39 6.80
C ASN A 125 -3.00 9.96 7.00
N THR A 126 -2.59 9.37 8.11
CA THR A 126 -3.01 8.04 8.54
C THR A 126 -3.92 8.16 9.75
N SER A 127 -5.08 7.50 9.67
CA SER A 127 -6.00 7.35 10.79
C SER A 127 -6.26 5.88 11.01
N GLY A 128 -6.39 5.45 12.26
CA GLY A 128 -6.67 4.05 12.55
C GLY A 128 -7.22 3.81 13.95
N SER A 129 -7.55 2.55 14.20
CA SER A 129 -7.94 2.03 15.52
C SER A 129 -7.38 0.62 15.72
N GLY A 130 -7.32 0.19 16.97
CA GLY A 130 -6.84 -1.12 17.42
C GLY A 130 -7.12 -1.31 18.90
#